data_AF-A0A8T6WPD9-F1
#
_entry.id   AF-A0A8T6WPD9-F1
#
_cell.length_a   1.000
_cell.length_b   1.000
_cell.length_c   1.000
_cell.angle_alpha   90.00
_cell.angle_beta   90.00
_cell.angle_gamma   90.00
#
_symmetry.space_group_name_H-M   'P 1'
#
loop_
_entity.id
_entity.type
_entity.pdbx_description
1 polymer ?
#
loop_
_entity_poly.entity_id
_entity_poly.type
_entity_poly.pdbx_seq_one_letter_code
_entity_poly.pdbx_strand_id
1 'polypeptide(L)'
;DFLKHKLDKYPELRNDPTQEYLSNMSPYLHFGQISPLYIALEVLATDSPGKAPYLEELIVRRELSMNFVFYNQNYDSFDGLPEWAKKTLKEHEKDPREYIYSLEELENAETHDP
;
A
#
# COMPACT_ATOMS: atom_id res chain seq x y z
N ASP A 1 16.44 13.81 -0.99
CA ASP A 1 16.21 13.33 -2.36
C ASP A 1 14.75 13.51 -2.77
N PHE A 2 13.83 12.69 -2.24
CA PHE A 2 12.39 12.69 -2.59
C PHE A 2 11.73 14.09 -2.71
N LEU A 3 11.77 14.92 -1.66
CA LEU A 3 11.14 16.24 -1.67
C LEU A 3 11.68 17.18 -2.75
N LYS A 4 12.95 17.03 -3.14
CA LYS A 4 13.63 17.93 -4.08
C LYS A 4 13.48 17.50 -5.53
N HIS A 5 13.37 16.20 -5.79
CA HIS A 5 13.53 15.65 -7.14
C HIS A 5 12.35 14.80 -7.61
N LYS A 6 11.52 14.29 -6.68
CA LYS A 6 10.51 13.27 -7.00
C LYS A 6 9.09 13.72 -6.66
N LEU A 7 8.90 14.51 -5.60
CA LEU A 7 7.58 14.88 -5.11
C LEU A 7 6.71 15.55 -6.19
N ASP A 8 7.26 16.47 -7.00
CA ASP A 8 6.51 17.17 -8.06
C ASP A 8 5.85 16.25 -9.09
N LYS A 9 6.47 15.09 -9.35
CA LYS A 9 5.98 14.10 -10.31
C LYS A 9 5.34 12.87 -9.65
N TYR A 10 5.32 12.82 -8.31
CA TYR A 10 4.65 11.78 -7.55
C TYR A 10 3.18 11.56 -7.98
N PRO A 11 2.34 12.58 -8.21
CA PRO A 11 0.95 12.37 -8.60
C PRO A 11 0.80 11.59 -9.92
N GLU A 12 1.69 11.86 -10.87
CA GLU A 12 1.66 11.30 -12.22
C GLU A 12 2.32 9.91 -12.27
N LEU A 13 3.43 9.73 -11.55
CA LEU A 13 4.34 8.59 -11.76
C LEU A 13 4.36 7.56 -10.63
N ARG A 14 3.66 7.78 -9.50
CA ARG A 14 3.63 6.82 -8.37
C ARG A 14 3.10 5.42 -8.72
N ASN A 15 2.34 5.30 -9.80
CA ASN A 15 1.74 4.04 -10.25
C ASN A 15 2.53 3.38 -11.40
N ASP A 16 3.61 4.01 -11.87
CA ASP A 16 4.47 3.43 -12.89
C ASP A 16 5.69 2.77 -12.22
N PRO A 17 5.74 1.42 -12.12
CA PRO A 17 6.85 0.73 -11.47
C PRO A 17 8.17 0.86 -12.25
N THR A 18 8.16 1.34 -13.50
CA THR A 18 9.38 1.61 -14.27
C THR A 18 10.04 2.94 -13.88
N GLN A 19 9.39 3.74 -13.03
CA GLN A 19 9.80 5.10 -12.68
C GLN A 19 10.12 5.19 -11.19
N GLU A 20 11.25 5.81 -10.84
CA GLU A 20 11.71 5.91 -9.44
C GLU A 20 11.11 7.09 -8.67
N TYR A 21 9.79 7.27 -8.67
CA TYR A 21 9.14 8.43 -8.05
C TYR A 21 8.51 8.15 -6.68
N LEU A 22 8.61 6.94 -6.13
CA LEU A 22 8.21 6.66 -4.75
C LEU A 22 9.20 7.30 -3.74
N SER A 23 8.74 7.53 -2.51
CA SER A 23 9.57 8.12 -1.46
C SER A 23 10.58 7.15 -0.87
N ASN A 24 10.36 5.84 -1.03
CA ASN A 24 11.13 4.77 -0.40
C ASN A 24 11.21 4.90 1.13
N MET A 25 10.21 5.56 1.75
CA MET A 25 10.19 5.82 3.20
C MET A 25 9.58 4.67 4.02
N SER A 26 8.94 3.69 3.39
CA SER A 26 8.24 2.62 4.11
C SER A 26 9.12 1.81 5.08
N PRO A 27 10.41 1.48 4.80
CA PRO A 27 11.23 0.75 5.78
C PRO A 27 11.51 1.59 7.03
N TYR A 28 11.80 2.88 6.86
CA TYR A 28 12.09 3.80 7.96
C TYR A 28 10.85 4.06 8.82
N LEU A 29 9.68 4.22 8.18
CA LEU A 29 8.40 4.40 8.84
C LEU A 29 7.98 3.14 9.60
N HIS A 30 8.18 1.96 9.03
CA HIS A 30 7.86 0.68 9.67
C HIS A 30 8.62 0.49 11.00
N PHE A 31 9.92 0.80 11.01
CA PHE A 31 10.76 0.69 12.21
C PHE A 31 10.76 1.93 13.11
N GLY A 32 9.97 2.96 12.80
CA GLY A 32 9.92 4.19 13.59
C GLY A 32 11.22 4.99 13.60
N GLN A 33 12.07 4.82 12.58
CA GLN A 33 13.34 5.55 12.43
C GLN A 33 13.12 7.02 12.05
N ILE A 34 11.93 7.36 11.56
CA ILE A 34 11.50 8.73 11.25
C ILE A 34 10.02 8.90 11.59
N SER A 35 9.66 10.07 12.11
CA SER A 35 8.28 10.37 12.46
C SER A 35 7.43 10.69 11.21
N PRO A 36 6.23 10.10 11.05
CA PRO A 36 5.33 10.45 9.97
C PRO A 36 4.84 11.91 10.06
N LEU A 37 4.70 12.46 11.28
CA LEU A 37 4.37 13.87 11.49
C LEU A 37 5.48 14.78 10.97
N TYR A 38 6.74 14.42 11.23
CA TYR A 38 7.89 15.17 10.72
C TYR A 38 7.86 15.21 9.18
N ILE A 39 7.67 14.05 8.52
CA ILE A 39 7.54 13.99 7.07
C ILE A 39 6.36 14.84 6.57
N ALA A 40 5.20 14.76 7.22
CA ALA A 40 4.03 15.52 6.83
C ALA A 40 4.28 17.04 6.89
N LEU A 41 4.94 17.53 7.95
CA LEU A 41 5.30 18.94 8.10
C LEU A 41 6.28 19.40 7.00
N GLU A 42 7.31 18.60 6.70
CA GLU A 42 8.26 18.90 5.62
C GLU A 42 7.58 18.95 4.25
N VAL A 43 6.65 18.04 3.97
CA VAL A 43 5.87 18.02 2.71
C VAL A 43 4.92 19.22 2.65
N LEU A 44 4.25 19.57 3.76
CA LEU A 44 3.37 20.74 3.85
C LEU A 44 4.11 22.06 3.58
N ALA A 45 5.39 22.13 3.93
CA ALA A 45 6.24 23.31 3.69
C ALA A 45 6.69 23.49 2.23
N THR A 46 6.47 22.50 1.36
CA THR A 46 6.78 22.61 -0.08
C THR A 46 5.65 23.30 -0.86
N ASP A 47 5.91 23.84 -2.06
CA ASP A 47 4.86 24.27 -3.00
C ASP A 47 4.54 23.19 -4.06
N SER A 48 4.95 21.95 -3.79
CA SER A 48 4.87 20.86 -4.76
C SER A 48 3.42 20.46 -5.06
N PRO A 49 3.07 20.20 -6.34
CA PRO A 49 1.79 19.57 -6.70
C PRO A 49 1.65 18.14 -6.13
N GLY A 50 2.76 17.52 -5.72
CA GLY A 50 2.80 16.22 -5.06
C GLY A 50 2.32 16.20 -3.62
N LYS A 51 2.14 17.37 -2.99
CA LYS A 51 1.81 17.50 -1.57
C LYS A 51 0.57 16.72 -1.19
N ALA A 52 -0.57 16.99 -1.82
CA ALA A 52 -1.84 16.38 -1.45
C ALA A 52 -1.86 14.86 -1.68
N PRO A 53 -1.47 14.32 -2.86
CA PRO A 53 -1.44 12.87 -3.07
C PRO A 53 -0.47 12.13 -2.14
N TYR A 54 0.68 12.71 -1.83
CA TYR A 54 1.62 12.08 -0.90
C TYR A 54 1.10 12.08 0.54
N LEU A 55 0.51 13.18 1.01
CA LEU A 55 -0.09 13.26 2.35
C LEU A 55 -1.29 12.33 2.51
N GLU A 56 -2.08 12.13 1.45
CA GLU A 56 -3.17 11.14 1.44
C GLU A 56 -2.66 9.72 1.72
N GLU A 57 -1.59 9.30 1.03
CA GLU A 57 -0.98 7.98 1.26
C GLU A 57 -0.29 7.88 2.64
N LEU A 58 0.43 8.94 3.04
CA LEU A 58 1.17 8.97 4.30
C LEU A 58 0.26 9.01 5.53
N ILE A 59 -0.84 9.77 5.48
CA ILE A 59 -1.72 10.00 6.63
C ILE A 59 -2.94 9.08 6.51
N VAL A 60 -3.77 9.29 5.49
CA VAL A 60 -5.07 8.61 5.39
C VAL A 60 -4.87 7.11 5.22
N ARG A 61 -4.11 6.67 4.21
CA ARG A 61 -3.92 5.22 3.99
C ARG A 61 -3.16 4.54 5.12
N ARG A 62 -2.05 5.12 5.57
CA ARG A 62 -1.25 4.56 6.67
C ARG A 62 -2.06 4.42 7.96
N GLU A 63 -2.78 5.47 8.36
CA GLU A 63 -3.51 5.50 9.63
C GLU A 63 -4.85 4.75 9.54
N LEU A 64 -5.43 4.64 8.34
CA LEU A 64 -6.55 3.72 8.08
C LEU A 64 -6.12 2.26 8.28
N SER A 65 -4.92 1.86 7.86
CA SER A 65 -4.41 0.51 8.15
C SER A 65 -4.25 0.27 9.66
N MET A 66 -3.77 1.28 10.41
CA MET A 66 -3.69 1.20 11.88
C MET A 66 -5.09 1.11 12.51
N ASN A 67 -6.05 1.90 12.02
CA ASN A 67 -7.44 1.83 12.44
C ASN A 67 -8.02 0.43 12.21
N PHE A 68 -7.81 -0.16 11.03
CA PHE A 68 -8.29 -1.48 10.69
C PHE A 68 -7.74 -2.55 11.65
N VAL A 69 -6.43 -2.60 11.84
CA VAL A 69 -5.80 -3.57 12.76
C VAL A 69 -6.22 -3.36 14.20
N PHE A 70 -6.40 -2.11 14.65
CA PHE A 70 -6.80 -1.80 16.02
C PHE A 70 -8.24 -2.22 16.32
N TYR A 71 -9.18 -1.96 15.39
CA TYR A 71 -10.61 -2.22 15.62
C TYR A 71 -11.10 -3.58 15.12
N ASN A 72 -10.31 -4.30 14.33
CA ASN A 72 -10.66 -5.61 13.80
C ASN A 72 -9.71 -6.68 14.33
N GLN A 73 -10.16 -7.48 15.30
CA GLN A 73 -9.35 -8.59 15.85
C GLN A 73 -9.07 -9.70 14.84
N ASN A 74 -9.81 -9.75 13.72
CA ASN A 74 -9.68 -10.73 12.65
C ASN A 74 -9.00 -10.12 11.41
N TYR A 75 -8.18 -9.08 11.57
CA TYR A 75 -7.62 -8.29 10.46
C TYR A 75 -6.81 -9.12 9.44
N ASP A 76 -6.30 -10.29 9.84
CA ASP A 76 -5.48 -11.20 9.04
C ASP A 76 -6.25 -12.45 8.58
N SER A 77 -7.57 -12.48 8.72
CA SER A 77 -8.41 -13.62 8.35
C SER A 77 -9.58 -13.22 7.45
N PHE A 78 -10.18 -14.23 6.81
CA PHE A 78 -11.39 -14.04 5.97
C PHE A 78 -12.54 -13.38 6.75
N ASP A 79 -12.62 -13.62 8.06
CA ASP A 79 -13.65 -13.05 8.92
C ASP A 79 -13.49 -11.54 9.12
N GLY A 80 -12.30 -10.98 8.86
CA GLY A 80 -12.05 -9.55 8.90
C GLY A 80 -12.62 -8.76 7.71
N LEU A 81 -13.07 -9.44 6.65
CA LEU A 81 -13.59 -8.78 5.45
C LEU A 81 -15.00 -8.18 5.65
N PRO A 82 -15.38 -7.15 4.87
CA PRO A 82 -16.77 -6.69 4.80
C PRO A 82 -17.73 -7.79 4.32
N GLU A 83 -18.98 -7.80 4.81
CA GLU A 83 -19.96 -8.85 4.49
C GLU A 83 -20.26 -8.98 2.99
N TRP A 84 -20.28 -7.88 2.26
CA TRP A 84 -20.48 -7.91 0.80
C TRP A 84 -19.33 -8.62 0.09
N ALA A 85 -18.09 -8.45 0.56
CA ALA A 85 -16.91 -9.11 0.01
C ALA A 85 -16.90 -10.61 0.33
N LYS A 86 -17.25 -10.98 1.56
CA LYS A 86 -17.42 -12.38 1.96
C LYS A 86 -18.47 -13.09 1.10
N LYS A 87 -19.60 -12.42 0.83
CA LYS A 87 -20.68 -12.96 0.02
C LYS A 87 -20.22 -13.29 -1.41
N THR A 88 -19.60 -12.32 -2.10
CA THR A 88 -19.12 -12.56 -3.48
C THR A 88 -18.03 -13.63 -3.54
N LEU A 89 -17.08 -13.63 -2.60
CA LEU A 89 -16.04 -14.68 -2.54
C LEU A 89 -16.63 -16.08 -2.32
N LYS A 90 -17.69 -16.22 -1.52
CA LYS A 90 -18.42 -17.49 -1.33
C LYS A 90 -19.22 -17.91 -2.56
N GLU A 91 -19.84 -16.96 -3.27
CA GLU A 91 -20.56 -17.24 -4.51
C GLU A 91 -19.64 -17.84 -5.57
N HIS A 92 -18.39 -17.37 -5.65
CA HIS A 92 -17.36 -17.83 -6.58
C HIS A 92 -16.46 -18.94 -6.01
N GLU A 93 -16.76 -19.51 -4.84
CA GLU A 93 -15.90 -20.49 -4.18
C GLU A 93 -15.69 -21.76 -5.02
N LYS A 94 -16.67 -22.16 -5.82
CA LYS A 94 -16.65 -23.40 -6.61
C LYS A 94 -16.16 -23.20 -8.05
N ASP A 95 -15.83 -21.98 -8.44
CA ASP A 95 -15.32 -21.70 -9.77
C ASP A 95 -13.97 -22.39 -9.96
N PRO A 96 -13.72 -23.11 -11.07
CA PRO A 96 -12.42 -23.71 -11.31
C PRO A 96 -11.35 -22.63 -11.41
N ARG A 97 -10.24 -22.80 -10.68
CA ARG A 97 -9.07 -21.92 -10.82
C ARG A 97 -8.26 -22.38 -12.03
N GLU A 98 -7.88 -21.45 -12.88
CA GLU A 98 -7.06 -21.74 -14.07
C GLU A 98 -5.67 -22.25 -13.67
N TYR A 99 -5.09 -21.67 -12.62
CA TYR A 99 -3.82 -22.07 -12.04
C TYR A 99 -3.94 -22.21 -10.52
N ILE A 100 -3.28 -23.22 -9.95
CA ILE A 100 -3.17 -23.42 -8.51
C ILE A 100 -1.68 -23.60 -8.20
N TYR A 101 -1.09 -22.60 -7.56
CA TYR A 101 0.31 -22.61 -7.14
C TYR A 101 0.43 -22.99 -5.66
N SER A 102 1.49 -23.71 -5.35
CA SER A 102 2.01 -23.89 -4.00
C SER A 102 2.64 -22.59 -3.48
N LEU A 103 2.87 -22.54 -2.17
CA LEU A 103 3.56 -21.41 -1.55
C LEU A 103 5.00 -21.27 -2.08
N GLU A 104 5.69 -22.39 -2.30
CA GLU A 104 7.07 -22.42 -2.78
C GLU A 104 7.19 -21.91 -4.23
N GLU A 105 6.23 -22.27 -5.10
CA GLU A 105 6.18 -21.73 -6.48
C GLU A 105 5.98 -20.21 -6.48
N LEU A 106 5.10 -19.69 -5.62
CA LEU A 106 4.89 -18.25 -5.49
C LEU A 106 6.12 -17.52 -4.93
N GLU A 107 6.78 -18.09 -3.91
CA GLU A 107 7.98 -17.52 -3.29
C GLU A 107 9.16 -17.44 -4.27
N ASN A 108 9.31 -18.45 -5.13
CA ASN A 108 10.38 -18.52 -6.12
C ASN A 108 10.04 -17.84 -7.46
N ALA A 109 8.92 -17.13 -7.55
CA ALA A 109 8.43 -16.49 -8.78
C ALA A 109 8.25 -17.47 -9.96
N GLU A 110 7.83 -18.71 -9.68
CA GLU A 110 7.66 -19.79 -10.66
C GLU A 110 6.21 -19.86 -11.18
N THR A 111 5.63 -18.70 -11.53
CA THR A 111 4.29 -18.65 -12.10
C THR A 111 4.32 -18.57 -13.63
N HIS A 112 3.17 -18.81 -14.26
CA HIS A 112 2.99 -18.56 -15.68
C HIS A 112 3.08 -17.07 -16.11
N ASP A 113 2.96 -16.12 -15.18
CA ASP A 113 2.97 -14.67 -15.44
C ASP A 113 4.37 -14.10 -15.13
N PRO A 114 5.08 -13.53 -16.12
CA PRO A 114 6.48 -13.10 -16.01
C PRO A 114 6.72 -11.75 -15.33
#